data_AF-T1EH32-F1
#
_entry.id   AF-T1EH32-F1
#
_cell.length_a   1.000
_cell.length_b   1.000
_cell.length_c   1.000
_cell.angle_alpha   90.00
_cell.angle_beta   90.00
_cell.angle_gamma   90.00
#
_symmetry.space_group_name_H-M   'P 1'
#
loop_
_entity.id
_entity.type
_entity.pdbx_description
1 polymer ?
#
loop_
_entity_poly.entity_id
_entity_poly.type
_entity_poly.pdbx_seq_one_letter_code
_entity_poly.pdbx_strand_id
1 'polypeptide(L)'
;EILIFSYNSDTFYKVLSAFGILQTIFWINLSSLSLVEVKSDRDVSFLSEFQQKHKNKLAGGIILLGWGIIFITFLFFSLMYPLRTVKKIALLKNNKEIQLFTYSFFGKTRSLKVNLDDISCKQSREAKGSHLPMKIRGKFFYFLLDKKSGTFHEPKLFDQVVGLNRSL
;
A
#
# COMPACT_ATOMS: atom_id res chain seq x y z
N GLU A 1 17.58 -9.38 21.95
CA GLU A 1 16.34 -9.33 21.15
C GLU A 1 16.20 -10.69 20.49
N ILE A 2 15.01 -11.26 20.46
CA ILE A 2 14.77 -12.57 19.84
C ILE A 2 14.01 -12.33 18.54
N LEU A 3 14.56 -12.80 17.42
CA LEU A 3 13.93 -12.64 16.12
C LEU A 3 12.85 -13.70 15.95
N ILE A 4 11.60 -13.27 15.81
CA ILE A 4 10.45 -14.17 15.72
C ILE A 4 10.14 -14.47 14.26
N PHE A 5 10.12 -13.43 13.44
CA PHE A 5 9.72 -13.50 12.03
C PHE A 5 10.64 -12.62 11.19
N SER A 6 11.05 -13.13 10.02
CA SER A 6 11.72 -12.35 9.00
C SER A 6 11.17 -12.63 7.62
N TYR A 7 11.06 -11.57 6.84
CA TYR A 7 10.70 -11.61 5.44
C TYR A 7 11.68 -10.71 4.69
N ASN A 8 12.23 -11.23 3.60
CA ASN A 8 13.22 -10.53 2.80
C ASN A 8 12.78 -10.45 1.34
N SER A 9 12.16 -9.32 0.98
CA SER A 9 11.83 -8.99 -0.40
C SER A 9 12.03 -7.50 -0.68
N ASP A 10 13.18 -6.97 -0.22
CA ASP A 10 13.54 -5.55 -0.37
C ASP A 10 13.49 -5.09 -1.84
N THR A 11 13.90 -5.95 -2.77
CA THR A 11 13.87 -5.69 -4.22
C THR A 11 12.44 -5.54 -4.74
N PHE A 12 11.51 -6.40 -4.29
CA PHE A 12 10.13 -6.38 -4.75
C PHE A 12 9.45 -5.06 -4.42
N TYR A 13 9.56 -4.57 -3.18
CA TYR A 13 8.92 -3.32 -2.78
C TYR A 13 9.59 -2.07 -3.37
N LYS A 14 10.90 -2.13 -3.65
CA LYS A 14 11.60 -1.07 -4.42
C LYS A 14 11.07 -1.00 -5.84
N VAL A 15 11.00 -2.14 -6.54
CA VAL A 15 10.47 -2.23 -7.90
C VAL A 15 8.99 -1.82 -7.94
N LEU A 16 8.18 -2.24 -6.96
CA LEU A 16 6.76 -1.87 -6.87
C LEU A 16 6.59 -0.35 -6.74
N SER A 17 7.39 0.29 -5.88
CA SER A 17 7.37 1.75 -5.71
C SER A 17 7.80 2.47 -7.00
N ALA A 18 8.87 2.00 -7.64
CA ALA A 18 9.38 2.56 -8.89
C ALA A 18 8.36 2.39 -10.03
N PHE A 19 7.75 1.20 -10.15
CA PHE A 19 6.71 0.90 -11.13
C PHE A 19 5.51 1.83 -10.96
N GLY A 20 5.04 2.07 -9.73
CA GLY A 20 3.95 3.02 -9.47
C GLY A 20 4.26 4.44 -9.97
N ILE A 21 5.49 4.92 -9.77
CA ILE A 21 5.94 6.24 -10.24
C ILE A 21 6.08 6.28 -11.77
N LEU A 22 6.64 5.24 -12.37
CA LEU A 22 6.80 5.17 -13.83
C LEU A 22 5.44 5.14 -14.52
N GLN A 23 4.50 4.33 -14.01
CA GLN A 23 3.13 4.29 -14.50
C GLN A 23 2.46 5.66 -14.38
N THR A 24 2.64 6.34 -13.23
CA THR A 24 2.16 7.72 -13.03
C THR A 24 2.65 8.67 -14.12
N ILE A 25 3.96 8.69 -14.36
CA ILE A 25 4.59 9.57 -15.34
C ILE A 25 4.10 9.24 -16.76
N PHE A 26 4.01 7.95 -17.10
CA PHE A 26 3.52 7.49 -18.39
C PHE A 26 2.11 8.01 -18.69
N TRP A 27 1.18 7.85 -17.75
CA TRP A 27 -0.20 8.31 -17.94
C TRP A 27 -0.35 9.84 -17.94
N ILE A 28 0.45 10.57 -17.15
CA ILE A 28 0.48 12.04 -17.20
C ILE A 28 0.92 12.52 -18.58
N ASN A 29 1.97 11.92 -19.15
CA ASN A 29 2.42 12.26 -20.50
C ASN A 29 1.34 11.95 -21.54
N LEU A 30 0.70 10.78 -21.45
CA LEU A 30 -0.37 10.39 -22.38
C LEU A 30 -1.58 11.34 -22.29
N SER A 31 -1.93 11.79 -21.08
CA SER A 31 -2.96 12.81 -20.87
C SER A 31 -2.62 14.13 -21.54
N SER A 32 -1.36 14.58 -21.45
CA SER A 32 -0.92 15.82 -22.12
C SER A 32 -1.01 15.73 -23.65
N LEU A 33 -0.69 14.57 -24.23
CA LEU A 33 -0.80 14.33 -25.67
C LEU A 33 -2.25 14.33 -26.13
N SER A 34 -3.15 13.67 -25.39
CA SER A 34 -4.59 13.67 -25.69
C SER A 34 -5.18 15.10 -25.70
N LEU A 35 -4.73 15.97 -24.78
CA LEU A 35 -5.18 17.36 -24.74
C LEU A 35 -4.68 18.19 -25.94
N VAL A 36 -3.51 17.87 -26.48
CA VAL A 36 -2.96 18.51 -27.68
C VAL A 36 -3.73 18.08 -28.92
N GLU A 37 -4.03 16.80 -29.07
CA GLU A 37 -4.80 16.26 -30.20
C GLU A 37 -6.23 16.82 -30.25
N VAL A 38 -6.93 16.86 -29.10
CA VAL A 38 -8.26 17.50 -28.97
C VAL A 38 -8.21 19.01 -29.24
N LYS A 39 -7.06 19.67 -29.10
CA LYS A 39 -6.91 21.09 -29.45
C LYS A 39 -6.73 21.29 -30.96
N SER A 40 -6.06 20.37 -31.65
CA SER A 40 -5.84 20.40 -33.10
C SER A 40 -7.11 20.13 -33.91
N ASP A 41 -8.01 19.29 -33.40
CA ASP A 41 -9.25 18.90 -34.10
C ASP A 41 -10.40 19.92 -33.92
N ARG A 42 -10.20 20.93 -33.06
CA ARG A 42 -11.20 21.97 -32.74
C ARG A 42 -11.20 23.17 -33.68
N ASP A 43 -10.27 23.24 -34.64
CA ASP A 43 -10.19 24.35 -35.60
C ASP A 43 -11.10 24.14 -36.85
N VAL A 44 -11.89 23.06 -36.88
CA VAL A 44 -12.77 22.71 -38.02
C VAL A 44 -14.24 22.55 -37.58
N SER A 45 -14.93 23.65 -37.22
CA SER A 45 -16.39 23.87 -37.47
C SER A 45 -16.98 25.00 -36.59
N PHE A 46 -16.81 26.24 -37.04
CA PHE A 46 -17.19 27.49 -36.36
C PHE A 46 -18.70 27.67 -35.99
N LEU A 47 -19.61 26.80 -36.46
CA LEU A 47 -21.06 27.00 -36.34
C LEU A 47 -21.79 26.13 -35.29
N SER A 48 -21.16 25.07 -34.75
CA SER A 48 -21.73 24.25 -33.66
C SER A 48 -21.20 24.66 -32.26
N GLU A 49 -20.33 25.66 -32.22
CA GLU A 49 -19.38 25.88 -31.12
C GLU A 49 -19.99 26.41 -29.82
N PHE A 50 -21.08 27.19 -29.81
CA PHE A 50 -21.48 27.89 -28.59
C PHE A 50 -22.21 27.00 -27.56
N GLN A 51 -23.14 26.14 -28.01
CA GLN A 51 -23.85 25.20 -27.13
C GLN A 51 -23.03 23.95 -26.81
N GLN A 52 -22.19 23.50 -27.73
CA GLN A 52 -21.36 22.30 -27.56
C GLN A 52 -20.12 22.58 -26.68
N LYS A 53 -19.58 23.80 -26.67
CA LYS A 53 -18.43 24.21 -25.83
C LYS A 53 -18.72 24.19 -24.33
N HIS A 54 -19.97 24.43 -23.89
CA HIS A 54 -20.33 24.34 -22.46
C HIS A 54 -20.53 22.89 -22.00
N LYS A 55 -21.21 22.06 -22.81
CA LYS A 55 -21.35 20.61 -22.54
C LYS A 55 -20.02 19.87 -22.62
N ASN A 56 -19.15 20.20 -23.58
CA ASN A 56 -17.85 19.55 -23.76
C ASN A 56 -16.83 19.99 -22.69
N LYS A 57 -16.91 21.22 -22.17
CA LYS A 57 -16.08 21.64 -21.02
C LYS A 57 -16.49 20.93 -19.73
N LEU A 58 -17.79 20.77 -19.48
CA LEU A 58 -18.28 20.01 -18.32
C LEU A 58 -17.96 18.52 -18.45
N ALA A 59 -18.18 17.91 -19.62
CA ALA A 59 -17.83 16.52 -19.89
C ALA A 59 -16.32 16.27 -19.78
N GLY A 60 -15.49 17.15 -20.34
CA GLY A 60 -14.03 17.09 -20.20
C GLY A 60 -13.56 17.24 -18.75
N GLY A 61 -14.20 18.12 -17.97
CA GLY A 61 -13.94 18.27 -16.54
C GLY A 61 -14.27 17.00 -15.74
N ILE A 62 -15.40 16.35 -16.03
CA ILE A 62 -15.81 15.10 -15.37
C ILE A 62 -14.84 13.96 -15.71
N ILE A 63 -14.38 13.86 -16.96
CA ILE A 63 -13.40 12.85 -17.39
C ILE A 63 -12.05 13.08 -16.70
N LEU A 64 -11.56 14.32 -16.66
CA LEU A 64 -10.31 14.67 -15.97
C LEU A 64 -10.38 14.38 -14.46
N LEU A 65 -11.50 14.71 -13.80
CA LEU A 65 -11.73 14.40 -12.40
C LEU A 65 -11.80 12.89 -12.16
N GLY A 66 -12.49 12.13 -13.02
CA GLY A 66 -12.59 10.68 -12.92
C GLY A 66 -11.23 9.99 -13.02
N TRP A 67 -10.41 10.37 -14.01
CA TRP A 67 -9.06 9.83 -14.19
C TRP A 67 -8.11 10.26 -13.05
N GLY A 68 -8.24 11.50 -12.56
CA GLY A 68 -7.49 11.98 -11.41
C GLY A 68 -7.75 11.18 -10.13
N ILE A 69 -9.01 10.77 -9.88
CA ILE A 69 -9.37 9.97 -8.70
C ILE A 69 -8.78 8.55 -8.81
N ILE A 70 -8.91 7.89 -9.96
CA ILE A 70 -8.33 6.57 -10.22
C ILE A 70 -6.80 6.63 -10.04
N PHE A 71 -6.18 7.69 -10.51
CA PHE A 71 -4.75 7.92 -10.36
C PHE A 71 -4.31 8.05 -8.90
N ILE A 72 -4.96 8.93 -8.13
CA ILE A 72 -4.64 9.15 -6.71
C ILE A 72 -4.84 7.86 -5.92
N THR A 73 -5.90 7.11 -6.18
CA THR A 73 -6.17 5.83 -5.50
C THR A 73 -5.11 4.77 -5.83
N PHE A 74 -4.67 4.66 -7.08
CA PHE A 74 -3.61 3.72 -7.47
C PHE A 74 -2.27 4.07 -6.83
N LEU A 75 -1.87 5.35 -6.88
CA LEU A 75 -0.65 5.83 -6.22
C LEU A 75 -0.71 5.59 -4.72
N PHE A 76 -1.84 5.91 -4.09
CA PHE A 76 -2.06 5.69 -2.67
C PHE A 76 -1.93 4.22 -2.31
N PHE A 77 -2.52 3.30 -3.09
CA PHE A 77 -2.43 1.87 -2.84
C PHE A 77 -0.99 1.35 -3.00
N SER A 78 -0.28 1.78 -4.05
CA SER A 78 1.12 1.44 -4.29
C SER A 78 2.04 1.86 -3.14
N LEU A 79 1.75 3.02 -2.52
CA LEU A 79 2.52 3.54 -1.38
C LEU A 79 2.08 2.93 -0.03
N MET A 80 0.78 2.70 0.16
CA MET A 80 0.23 2.15 1.40
C MET A 80 0.59 0.68 1.60
N TYR A 81 0.60 -0.11 0.55
CA TYR A 81 0.88 -1.54 0.64
C TYR A 81 2.23 -1.86 1.31
N PRO A 82 3.38 -1.30 0.87
CA PRO A 82 4.67 -1.52 1.54
C PRO A 82 4.66 -1.04 2.99
N LEU A 83 4.01 0.10 3.29
CA LEU A 83 3.92 0.63 4.66
C LEU A 83 3.24 -0.32 5.66
N ARG A 84 2.44 -1.26 5.16
CA ARG A 84 1.69 -2.22 5.98
C ARG A 84 2.27 -3.63 5.96
N THR A 85 3.15 -3.94 5.02
CA THR A 85 3.88 -5.21 5.04
C THR A 85 4.94 -5.22 6.13
N VAL A 86 4.87 -6.22 7.00
CA VAL A 86 5.87 -6.47 8.03
C VAL A 86 7.06 -7.22 7.43
N LYS A 87 8.24 -6.61 7.56
CA LYS A 87 9.54 -7.17 7.18
C LYS A 87 10.13 -8.05 8.27
N LYS A 88 10.16 -7.56 9.52
CA LYS A 88 10.74 -8.32 10.64
C LYS A 88 9.96 -8.06 11.93
N ILE A 89 9.95 -9.05 12.80
CA ILE A 89 9.40 -8.96 14.14
C ILE A 89 10.47 -9.43 15.11
N ALA A 90 10.84 -8.57 16.05
CA ALA A 90 11.80 -8.87 17.11
C ALA A 90 11.16 -8.62 18.48
N LEU A 91 11.30 -9.58 19.38
CA LEU A 91 10.95 -9.40 20.79
C LEU A 91 12.08 -8.66 21.50
N LEU A 92 11.75 -7.57 22.17
CA LEU A 92 12.70 -6.86 23.03
C LEU A 92 12.97 -7.69 24.30
N LYS A 93 14.18 -7.57 24.86
CA LYS A 93 14.61 -8.34 26.06
C LYS A 93 13.68 -8.12 27.28
N ASN A 94 12.91 -7.05 27.29
CA ASN A 94 11.98 -6.72 28.37
C ASN A 94 10.71 -7.57 28.35
N ASN A 95 10.50 -8.45 27.35
CA ASN A 95 9.35 -9.36 27.21
C ASN A 95 7.95 -8.70 27.28
N LYS A 96 7.87 -7.37 27.24
CA LYS A 96 6.63 -6.58 27.28
C LYS A 96 6.35 -5.84 25.97
N GLU A 97 7.37 -5.72 25.13
CA GLU A 97 7.33 -4.96 23.88
C GLU A 97 7.91 -5.76 22.72
N ILE A 98 7.35 -5.51 21.54
CA ILE A 98 7.84 -6.01 20.26
C ILE A 98 8.26 -4.84 19.39
N GLN A 99 9.36 -5.04 18.68
CA GLN A 99 9.78 -4.17 17.60
C GLN A 99 9.36 -4.76 16.25
N LEU A 100 8.49 -4.05 15.57
CA LEU A 100 8.02 -4.34 14.23
C LEU A 100 8.82 -3.52 13.23
N PHE A 101 9.38 -4.18 12.23
CA PHE A 101 10.01 -3.53 11.09
C PHE A 101 9.07 -3.67 9.90
N THR A 102 8.66 -2.55 9.33
CA THR A 102 7.79 -2.47 8.16
C THR A 102 8.56 -1.97 6.96
N TYR A 103 8.12 -2.37 5.77
CA TYR A 103 8.60 -1.78 4.55
C TYR A 103 8.14 -0.32 4.47
N SER A 104 8.94 0.52 3.83
CA SER A 104 8.60 1.89 3.52
C SER A 104 8.97 2.15 2.07
N PHE A 105 8.50 3.27 1.54
CA PHE A 105 8.83 3.72 0.20
C PHE A 105 10.34 3.65 -0.07
N PHE A 106 10.70 3.22 -1.30
CA PHE A 106 12.09 3.06 -1.76
C PHE A 106 12.91 2.02 -0.98
N GLY A 107 12.26 1.04 -0.34
CA GLY A 107 12.96 -0.01 0.41
C GLY A 107 13.61 0.48 1.70
N LYS A 108 13.26 1.68 2.16
CA LYS A 108 13.54 2.11 3.53
C LYS A 108 12.80 1.18 4.48
N THR A 109 13.36 0.93 5.65
CA THR A 109 12.70 0.15 6.70
C THR A 109 12.26 1.09 7.81
N ARG A 110 11.03 0.96 8.29
CA ARG A 110 10.52 1.71 9.45
C ARG A 110 10.38 0.77 10.64
N SER A 111 10.90 1.16 11.79
CA SER A 111 10.70 0.42 13.03
C SER A 111 9.57 1.05 13.86
N LEU A 112 8.76 0.21 14.48
CA LEU A 112 7.68 0.59 15.38
C LEU A 112 7.77 -0.30 16.61
N LYS A 113 7.84 0.30 17.80
CA LYS A 113 7.73 -0.43 19.07
C LYS A 113 6.27 -0.47 19.48
N VAL A 114 5.79 -1.64 19.88
CA VAL A 114 4.40 -1.89 20.24
C VAL A 114 4.37 -2.81 21.44
N ASN A 115 3.50 -2.50 22.42
CA ASN A 115 3.28 -3.35 23.58
C ASN A 115 2.58 -4.64 23.15
N LEU A 116 2.83 -5.73 23.88
CA LEU A 116 2.19 -7.03 23.61
C LEU A 116 0.67 -6.98 23.71
N ASP A 117 0.15 -6.19 24.65
CA ASP A 117 -1.29 -6.08 24.90
C ASP A 117 -2.02 -5.32 23.79
N ASP A 118 -1.29 -4.56 22.96
CA ASP A 118 -1.84 -3.76 21.87
C ASP A 118 -1.83 -4.51 20.53
N ILE A 119 -1.50 -5.81 20.51
CA ILE A 119 -1.39 -6.63 19.29
C ILE A 119 -2.39 -7.78 19.33
N SER A 120 -3.07 -7.99 18.20
CA SER A 120 -4.01 -9.09 18.00
C SER A 120 -3.90 -9.66 16.59
N CYS A 121 -3.80 -10.97 16.48
CA CYS A 121 -3.91 -11.69 15.22
C CYS A 121 -5.27 -12.37 15.12
N LYS A 122 -6.02 -12.06 14.05
CA LYS A 122 -7.34 -12.68 13.80
C LYS A 122 -7.25 -14.08 13.19
N GLN A 123 -6.08 -14.45 12.67
CA GLN A 123 -5.88 -15.71 11.96
C GLN A 123 -4.71 -16.48 12.58
N SER A 124 -4.81 -17.81 12.55
CA SER A 124 -3.69 -18.69 12.86
C SER A 124 -2.68 -18.69 11.71
N ARG A 125 -1.41 -18.97 12.01
CA ARG A 125 -0.36 -19.17 11.02
C ARG A 125 -0.69 -20.28 10.00
N GLU A 126 -1.48 -21.28 10.39
CA GLU A 126 -1.90 -22.39 9.53
C GLU A 126 -3.19 -22.12 8.74
N ALA A 127 -3.85 -20.99 9.00
CA ALA A 127 -5.08 -20.64 8.30
C ALA A 127 -4.83 -20.45 6.80
N LYS A 128 -5.81 -20.81 5.96
CA LYS A 128 -5.75 -20.64 4.50
C LYS A 128 -5.50 -19.18 4.13
N GLY A 129 -4.48 -18.91 3.30
CA GLY A 129 -4.15 -17.58 2.79
C GLY A 129 -2.64 -17.33 2.69
N SER A 130 -2.20 -16.44 1.80
CA SER A 130 -0.78 -16.06 1.66
C SER A 130 -0.33 -15.03 2.71
N HIS A 131 -1.24 -14.20 3.19
CA HIS A 131 -0.95 -13.15 4.16
C HIS A 131 -1.66 -13.40 5.48
N LEU A 132 -1.03 -13.00 6.58
CA LEU A 132 -1.58 -13.03 7.92
C LEU A 132 -1.86 -11.59 8.38
N PRO A 133 -3.14 -11.20 8.58
CA PRO A 133 -3.50 -9.88 9.04
C PRO A 133 -3.32 -9.76 10.56
N MET A 134 -2.49 -8.81 10.98
CA MET A 134 -2.23 -8.44 12.35
C MET A 134 -2.79 -7.05 12.64
N LYS A 135 -3.58 -6.92 13.71
CA LYS A 135 -4.12 -5.63 14.17
C LYS A 135 -3.25 -5.08 15.29
N ILE A 136 -3.04 -3.77 15.24
CA ILE A 136 -2.39 -3.01 16.29
C ILE A 136 -3.36 -1.95 16.80
N ARG A 137 -3.48 -1.83 18.13
CA ARG A 137 -4.34 -0.84 18.78
C ARG A 137 -3.93 0.58 18.40
N GLY A 138 -4.91 1.45 18.15
CA GLY A 138 -4.67 2.84 17.76
C GLY A 138 -4.07 3.04 16.36
N LYS A 139 -3.92 1.99 15.54
CA LYS A 139 -3.49 2.10 14.14
C LYS A 139 -4.64 1.76 13.19
N PHE A 140 -4.84 2.64 12.21
CA PHE A 140 -5.73 2.36 11.07
C PHE A 140 -5.19 1.19 10.26
N PHE A 141 -6.10 0.38 9.70
CA PHE A 141 -5.81 -0.83 8.92
C PHE A 141 -5.07 -1.96 9.66
N TYR A 142 -4.94 -3.10 8.98
CA TYR A 142 -4.19 -4.27 9.42
C TYR A 142 -2.78 -4.25 8.83
N PHE A 143 -1.81 -4.78 9.57
CA PHE A 143 -0.47 -5.08 9.09
C PHE A 143 -0.47 -6.49 8.49
N LEU A 144 0.26 -6.67 7.39
CA LEU A 144 0.27 -7.92 6.64
C LEU A 144 1.62 -8.60 6.82
N LEU A 145 1.60 -9.83 7.32
CA LEU A 145 2.77 -10.70 7.34
C LEU A 145 2.65 -11.68 6.17
N ASP A 146 3.71 -11.88 5.40
CA ASP A 146 3.72 -12.88 4.33
C ASP A 146 4.05 -14.27 4.88
N LYS A 147 3.11 -15.21 4.78
CA LYS A 147 3.28 -16.59 5.26
C LYS A 147 4.05 -17.47 4.27
N LYS A 148 3.96 -17.19 2.97
CA LYS A 148 4.55 -18.06 1.93
C LYS A 148 6.06 -17.87 1.85
N SER A 149 6.48 -16.61 1.91
CA SER A 149 7.88 -16.23 1.69
C SER A 149 8.57 -15.74 2.97
N GLY A 150 7.85 -15.60 4.07
CA GLY A 150 8.40 -15.26 5.38
C GLY A 150 8.86 -16.49 6.17
N THR A 151 9.96 -16.35 6.89
CA THR A 151 10.50 -17.38 7.78
C THR A 151 10.13 -17.09 9.23
N PHE A 152 9.52 -18.07 9.88
CA PHE A 152 9.23 -18.08 11.32
C PHE A 152 10.35 -18.83 12.03
N HIS A 153 11.20 -18.11 12.75
CA HIS A 153 12.33 -18.71 13.46
C HIS A 153 11.87 -19.40 14.74
N GLU A 154 10.95 -18.74 15.47
CA GLU A 154 10.41 -19.24 16.73
C GLU A 154 8.87 -19.31 16.66
N PRO A 155 8.30 -20.35 16.00
CA PRO A 155 6.87 -20.44 15.77
C PRO A 155 6.04 -20.53 17.07
N LYS A 156 6.52 -21.27 18.07
CA LYS A 156 5.83 -21.40 19.36
C LYS A 156 5.73 -20.04 20.07
N LEU A 157 6.81 -19.27 20.03
CA LEU A 157 6.86 -17.95 20.63
C LEU A 157 6.01 -16.94 19.84
N PHE A 158 5.95 -17.07 18.51
CA PHE A 158 5.02 -16.30 17.69
C PHE A 158 3.57 -16.55 18.12
N ASP A 159 3.15 -17.80 18.24
CA ASP A 159 1.75 -18.15 18.57
C ASP A 159 1.36 -17.71 19.99
N GLN A 160 2.29 -17.77 20.94
CA GLN A 160 2.06 -17.34 22.33
C GLN A 160 2.01 -15.82 22.50
N VAL A 161 2.68 -15.06 21.65
CA VAL A 161 2.89 -13.62 21.87
C VAL A 161 2.10 -12.77 20.87
N VAL A 162 2.25 -13.10 19.58
CA VAL A 162 1.70 -12.34 18.45
C VAL A 162 0.43 -12.98 17.91
N GLY A 163 0.37 -14.31 17.87
CA GLY A 163 -0.74 -15.11 17.33
C GLY A 163 -2.01 -15.10 18.18
N LEU A 164 -2.02 -14.40 19.31
CA LEU A 164 -3.17 -14.33 20.20
C LEU A 164 -4.27 -13.45 19.61
N ASN A 165 -5.50 -13.97 19.62
CA ASN A 165 -6.70 -13.21 19.30
C ASN A 165 -7.16 -12.45 20.54
N ARG A 166 -6.80 -11.17 20.62
CA ARG A 166 -7.28 -10.25 21.65
C ARG A 166 -8.36 -9.34 21.07
N SER A 167 -9.40 -9.03 21.84
CA SER A 167 -10.32 -7.94 21.51
C SER A 167 -9.60 -6.61 21.76
N LEU A 168 -9.25 -5.89 20.69
CA LEU A 168 -8.55 -4.59 20.71
C LEU A 168 -9.46 -3.43 20.35
#